data_AF-A0A7J9B1X6-F1
#
_entry.id   AF-A0A7J9B1X6-F1
#
_cell.length_a   1.000
_cell.length_b   1.000
_cell.length_c   1.000
_cell.angle_alpha   90.00
_cell.angle_beta   90.00
_cell.angle_gamma   90.00
#
_symmetry.space_group_name_H-M   'P 1'
#
loop_
_entity.id
_entity.type
_entity.pdbx_description
1 polymer ?
#
loop_
_entity_poly.entity_id
_entity_poly.type
_entity_poly.pdbx_seq_one_letter_code
_entity_poly.pdbx_strand_id
1 'polypeptide(L)'
;AIISKANVSLPIHSSQLVENLCNGKAIQHHKFCLKALSTPEVITALDTTQLGTLIMKLGAANAKAKLNVYNEIIKKPGSPQALKSLNCCVEAYKYAILSFEMVSSELVEDPQTANYDVAVI
;
A
#
# COMPACT_ATOMS: atom_id res chain seq x y z
N ALA A 1 -28.73 -11.05 33.25
CA ALA A 1 -27.97 -11.72 32.18
C ALA A 1 -27.10 -10.68 31.49
N ILE A 2 -25.78 -10.81 31.57
CA ILE A 2 -24.83 -9.90 30.91
C ILE A 2 -24.64 -10.45 29.50
N ILE A 3 -25.24 -9.80 28.50
CA ILE A 3 -25.06 -10.18 27.11
C ILE A 3 -23.68 -9.67 26.70
N SER A 4 -22.71 -10.59 26.62
CA SER A 4 -21.40 -10.33 26.04
C SER A 4 -21.58 -9.93 24.58
N LYS A 5 -21.25 -8.68 24.24
CA LYS A 5 -21.03 -8.26 22.85
C LYS A 5 -19.73 -8.93 22.39
N ALA A 6 -19.85 -10.15 21.89
CA ALA A 6 -18.81 -10.73 21.06
C ALA A 6 -18.70 -9.86 19.80
N ASN A 7 -17.60 -9.11 19.66
CA ASN A 7 -17.19 -8.54 18.39
C ASN A 7 -16.77 -9.71 17.48
N VAL A 8 -17.75 -10.37 16.89
CA VAL A 8 -17.53 -11.28 15.77
C VAL A 8 -17.10 -10.40 14.60
N SER A 9 -15.80 -10.37 14.32
CA SER A 9 -15.32 -9.85 13.04
C SER A 9 -15.95 -10.73 11.97
N LEU A 10 -16.99 -10.21 11.31
CA LEU A 10 -17.52 -10.82 10.10
C LEU A 10 -16.35 -10.99 9.12
N PRO A 11 -16.31 -12.07 8.31
CA PRO A 11 -15.39 -12.15 7.20
C PRO A 11 -15.57 -10.88 6.38
N ILE A 12 -14.52 -10.06 6.29
CA ILE A 12 -14.51 -8.90 5.41
C ILE A 12 -14.56 -9.49 4.00
N HIS A 13 -15.77 -9.62 3.46
CA HIS A 13 -15.92 -10.01 2.06
C HIS A 13 -15.30 -8.91 1.21
N SER A 14 -14.42 -9.32 0.30
CA SER A 14 -13.81 -8.41 -0.65
C SER A 14 -14.92 -7.78 -1.50
N SER A 15 -14.80 -6.49 -1.82
CA SER A 15 -15.77 -5.87 -2.71
C SER A 15 -15.59 -6.40 -4.13
N GLN A 16 -16.67 -6.40 -4.93
CA GLN A 16 -16.60 -6.81 -6.33
C GLN A 16 -15.52 -6.04 -7.10
N LEU A 17 -15.29 -4.76 -6.76
CA LEU A 17 -14.22 -3.95 -7.35
C LEU A 17 -12.83 -4.52 -7.04
N VAL A 18 -12.57 -4.88 -5.78
CA VAL A 18 -11.29 -5.48 -5.37
C VAL A 18 -11.12 -6.87 -5.99
N GLU A 19 -12.19 -7.69 -6.02
CA GLU A 19 -12.14 -9.01 -6.66
C GLU A 19 -11.85 -8.91 -8.15
N ASN A 20 -12.52 -7.99 -8.87
CA ASN A 20 -12.30 -7.77 -10.29
C ASN A 20 -10.88 -7.29 -10.58
N LEU A 21 -10.37 -6.34 -9.77
CA LEU A 21 -8.99 -5.85 -9.87
C LEU A 21 -7.98 -6.98 -9.65
N CYS A 22 -8.07 -7.69 -8.52
CA CYS A 22 -7.09 -8.70 -8.13
C CYS A 22 -7.13 -9.96 -9.00
N ASN A 23 -8.25 -10.22 -9.70
CA ASN A 23 -8.37 -11.28 -10.68
C ASN A 23 -8.06 -10.84 -12.13
N GLY A 24 -7.72 -9.57 -12.33
CA GLY A 24 -7.31 -9.04 -13.63
C GLY A 24 -6.02 -9.70 -14.13
N LYS A 25 -5.92 -9.88 -15.46
CA LYS A 25 -4.78 -10.57 -16.10
C LYS A 25 -3.41 -9.93 -15.82
N ALA A 26 -3.37 -8.64 -15.50
CA ALA A 26 -2.14 -7.92 -15.18
C ALA A 26 -1.64 -8.20 -13.75
N ILE A 27 -2.48 -8.73 -12.85
CA ILE A 27 -2.12 -8.99 -11.46
C ILE A 27 -1.58 -10.42 -11.33
N GLN A 28 -0.28 -10.55 -11.11
CA GLN A 28 0.36 -11.88 -11.03
C GLN A 28 0.10 -12.58 -9.68
N HIS A 29 -0.07 -11.82 -8.60
CA HIS A 29 -0.17 -12.35 -7.24
C HIS A 29 -1.58 -12.13 -6.65
N HIS A 30 -2.57 -12.80 -7.23
CA HIS A 30 -4.00 -12.67 -6.90
C HIS A 30 -4.29 -12.77 -5.40
N LYS A 31 -3.80 -13.83 -4.73
CA LYS A 31 -4.02 -14.04 -3.29
C LYS A 31 -3.38 -12.95 -2.43
N PHE A 32 -2.21 -12.45 -2.83
CA PHE A 32 -1.56 -11.35 -2.14
C PHE A 32 -2.35 -10.05 -2.34
N CYS A 33 -2.79 -9.76 -3.55
CA CYS A 33 -3.64 -8.60 -3.85
C CYS A 33 -4.89 -8.59 -2.98
N LEU A 34 -5.66 -9.70 -2.96
CA LEU A 34 -6.87 -9.81 -2.14
C LEU A 34 -6.57 -9.57 -0.65
N LYS A 35 -5.47 -10.15 -0.13
CA LYS A 35 -5.06 -9.96 1.26
C LYS A 35 -4.58 -8.54 1.56
N ALA A 36 -3.88 -7.90 0.62
CA ALA A 36 -3.40 -6.54 0.79
C ALA A 36 -4.55 -5.53 0.79
N LEU A 37 -5.61 -5.80 0.00
CA LEU A 37 -6.75 -4.89 -0.20
C LEU A 37 -7.95 -5.22 0.70
N SER A 38 -7.81 -6.13 1.67
CA SER A 38 -8.90 -6.54 2.56
C SER A 38 -9.11 -5.59 3.76
N THR A 39 -8.66 -4.33 3.69
CA THR A 39 -8.91 -3.37 4.79
C THR A 39 -10.32 -2.80 4.69
N PRO A 40 -10.96 -2.46 5.83
CA PRO A 40 -12.29 -1.85 5.82
C PRO A 40 -12.39 -0.61 4.95
N GLU A 41 -11.36 0.25 4.91
CA GLU A 41 -11.39 1.45 4.07
C GLU A 41 -11.38 1.09 2.59
N VAL A 42 -10.56 0.12 2.18
CA VAL A 42 -10.39 -0.29 0.78
C VAL A 42 -11.62 -1.01 0.25
N ILE A 43 -12.24 -1.91 1.03
CA ILE A 43 -13.43 -2.64 0.58
C ILE A 43 -14.67 -1.76 0.44
N THR A 44 -14.68 -0.57 1.05
CA THR A 44 -15.78 0.40 0.92
C THR A 44 -15.64 1.36 -0.27
N ALA A 45 -14.58 1.21 -1.08
CA ALA A 45 -14.41 2.01 -2.29
C ALA A 45 -15.62 1.86 -3.24
N LEU A 46 -16.15 2.98 -3.71
CA LEU A 46 -17.36 3.06 -4.54
C LEU A 46 -17.04 2.94 -6.04
N ASP A 47 -15.84 3.32 -6.45
CA ASP A 47 -15.38 3.30 -7.83
C ASP A 47 -13.87 3.03 -7.93
N THR A 48 -13.38 2.91 -9.17
CA THR A 48 -11.98 2.60 -9.47
C THR A 48 -11.02 3.73 -9.11
N THR A 49 -11.47 4.99 -9.15
CA THR A 49 -10.64 6.14 -8.79
C THR A 49 -10.41 6.15 -7.28
N GLN A 50 -11.48 6.02 -6.49
CA GLN A 50 -11.38 5.92 -5.03
C GLN A 50 -10.54 4.71 -4.62
N LEU A 51 -10.74 3.56 -5.28
CA LEU A 51 -9.94 2.36 -5.06
C LEU A 51 -8.46 2.61 -5.37
N GLY A 52 -8.14 3.22 -6.51
CA GLY A 52 -6.77 3.59 -6.89
C GLY A 52 -6.10 4.51 -5.87
N THR A 53 -6.78 5.58 -5.45
CA THR A 53 -6.29 6.51 -4.42
C THR A 53 -6.02 5.79 -3.09
N LEU A 54 -6.91 4.89 -2.67
CA LEU A 54 -6.74 4.12 -1.44
C LEU A 54 -5.57 3.14 -1.53
N ILE A 55 -5.36 2.50 -2.69
CA ILE A 55 -4.20 1.62 -2.93
C ILE A 55 -2.89 2.42 -2.84
N MET A 56 -2.82 3.59 -3.46
CA MET A 56 -1.63 4.45 -3.39
C MET A 56 -1.34 4.89 -1.95
N LYS A 57 -2.36 5.31 -1.20
CA LYS A 57 -2.22 5.66 0.23
C LYS A 57 -1.74 4.48 1.08
N LEU A 58 -2.24 3.27 0.79
CA LEU A 58 -1.76 2.05 1.44
C LEU A 58 -0.28 1.77 1.11
N GLY A 59 0.12 2.00 -0.15
CA GLY A 59 1.52 1.96 -0.60
C GLY A 59 2.41 2.90 0.22
N ALA A 60 2.03 4.18 0.33
CA ALA A 60 2.74 5.17 1.12
C ALA A 60 2.84 4.77 2.61
N ALA A 61 1.74 4.31 3.21
CA ALA A 61 1.73 3.87 4.61
C ALA A 61 2.66 2.67 4.85
N ASN A 62 2.65 1.68 3.96
CA ASN A 62 3.54 0.53 4.02
C ASN A 62 5.01 0.92 3.83
N ALA A 63 5.29 1.81 2.87
CA ALA A 63 6.63 2.33 2.63
C ALA A 63 7.17 3.08 3.85
N LYS A 64 6.34 3.92 4.49
CA LYS A 64 6.66 4.62 5.74
C LYS A 64 6.94 3.66 6.91
N ALA A 65 6.13 2.61 7.04
CA ALA A 65 6.36 1.59 8.06
C ALA A 65 7.71 0.86 7.85
N LYS A 66 8.08 0.56 6.60
CA LYS A 66 9.38 -0.05 6.28
C LYS A 66 10.54 0.91 6.46
N LEU A 67 10.39 2.17 6.07
CA LEU A 67 11.38 3.21 6.33
C LEU A 67 11.72 3.33 7.81
N ASN A 68 10.70 3.30 8.69
CA ASN A 68 10.92 3.31 10.14
C ASN A 68 11.74 2.09 10.61
N VAL A 69 11.46 0.90 10.08
CA VAL A 69 12.25 -0.30 10.38
C VAL A 69 13.71 -0.12 9.94
N TYR A 70 13.97 0.38 8.73
CA TYR A 70 15.33 0.65 8.26
C TYR A 70 16.04 1.68 9.12
N ASN A 71 15.36 2.76 9.52
CA ASN A 71 15.89 3.79 10.41
C ASN A 71 16.29 3.23 11.80
N GLU A 72 15.61 2.19 12.30
CA GLU A 72 16.03 1.51 13.53
C GLU A 72 17.19 0.53 13.29
N ILE A 73 17.26 -0.11 12.11
CA ILE A 73 18.35 -1.03 11.78
C ILE A 73 19.67 -0.27 11.64
N ILE A 74 19.70 0.90 10.98
CA ILE A 74 20.93 1.68 10.76
C ILE A 74 21.58 2.18 12.06
N LYS A 75 20.82 2.29 13.15
CA LYS A 75 21.34 2.70 14.47
C LYS A 75 22.17 1.58 15.12
N LYS A 76 22.01 0.33 14.68
CA LYS A 76 22.73 -0.81 15.23
C LYS A 76 24.12 -0.90 14.59
N PRO A 77 25.15 -1.35 15.34
CA PRO A 77 26.47 -1.60 14.77
C PRO A 77 26.39 -2.58 13.60
N GLY A 78 27.07 -2.27 12.51
CA GLY A 78 27.13 -3.09 11.30
C GLY A 78 28.39 -2.78 10.49
N SER A 79 28.63 -3.56 9.44
CA SER A 79 29.75 -3.28 8.54
C SER A 79 29.48 -1.98 7.74
N PRO A 80 30.52 -1.25 7.30
CA PRO A 80 30.35 -0.09 6.44
C PRO A 80 29.56 -0.41 5.15
N GLN A 81 29.77 -1.60 4.61
CA GLN A 81 29.05 -2.06 3.43
C GLN A 81 27.56 -2.28 3.71
N ALA A 82 27.20 -2.88 4.84
CA ALA A 82 25.80 -3.04 5.24
C ALA A 82 25.13 -1.67 5.46
N LEU A 83 25.82 -0.73 6.12
CA LEU A 83 25.31 0.62 6.33
C LEU A 83 25.06 1.35 4.99
N LYS A 84 25.97 1.23 4.03
CA LYS A 84 25.78 1.79 2.68
C LYS A 84 24.52 1.23 2.01
N SER A 85 24.33 -0.09 2.02
CA SER A 85 23.14 -0.73 1.45
C SER A 85 21.85 -0.31 2.16
N LEU A 86 21.86 -0.20 3.48
CA LEU A 86 20.70 0.25 4.25
C LEU A 86 20.34 1.70 3.94
N ASN A 87 21.33 2.59 3.80
CA ASN A 87 21.09 3.98 3.42
C ASN A 87 20.49 4.09 2.01
N CYS A 88 20.92 3.26 1.05
CA CYS A 88 20.26 3.19 -0.26
C CYS A 88 18.79 2.79 -0.14
N CYS A 89 18.46 1.84 0.74
CA CYS A 89 17.07 1.46 0.99
C CYS A 89 16.28 2.61 1.61
N VAL A 90 16.85 3.32 2.59
CA VAL A 90 16.23 4.49 3.23
C VAL A 90 15.86 5.55 2.19
N GLU A 91 16.78 5.91 1.28
CA GLU A 91 16.50 6.89 0.23
C GLU A 91 15.44 6.38 -0.76
N ALA A 92 15.50 5.11 -1.16
CA ALA A 92 14.49 4.52 -2.03
C ALA A 92 13.09 4.56 -1.40
N TYR A 93 12.97 4.26 -0.10
CA TYR A 93 11.67 4.34 0.58
C TYR A 93 11.18 5.78 0.76
N LYS A 94 12.06 6.76 0.97
CA LYS A 94 11.67 8.18 0.98
C LYS A 94 11.08 8.59 -0.36
N TYR A 95 11.74 8.21 -1.46
CA TYR A 95 11.25 8.47 -2.81
C TYR A 95 9.89 7.78 -3.06
N ALA A 96 9.78 6.49 -2.73
CA ALA A 96 8.54 5.74 -2.91
C ALA A 96 7.36 6.35 -2.14
N ILE A 97 7.56 6.83 -0.90
CA ILE A 97 6.51 7.51 -0.13
C ILE A 97 6.01 8.75 -0.87
N LEU A 98 6.92 9.61 -1.33
CA LEU A 98 6.56 10.83 -2.04
C LEU A 98 5.83 10.52 -3.34
N SER A 99 6.30 9.53 -4.12
CA SER A 99 5.66 9.13 -5.36
C SER A 99 4.26 8.57 -5.14
N PHE A 100 4.07 7.69 -4.14
CA PHE A 100 2.72 7.18 -3.81
C PHE A 100 1.77 8.30 -3.37
N GLU A 101 2.23 9.25 -2.56
CA GLU A 101 1.42 10.40 -2.12
C GLU A 101 1.03 11.30 -3.30
N MET A 102 1.97 11.58 -4.20
CA MET A 102 1.76 12.37 -5.42
C MET A 102 0.73 11.70 -6.34
N VAL A 103 0.96 10.45 -6.73
CA VAL A 103 0.05 9.69 -7.60
C VAL A 103 -1.34 9.56 -6.98
N SER A 104 -1.44 9.42 -5.65
CA SER A 104 -2.75 9.35 -4.98
C SER A 104 -3.60 10.61 -5.17
N SER A 105 -2.95 11.78 -5.30
CA SER A 105 -3.60 13.07 -5.55
C SER A 105 -3.88 13.24 -7.05
N GLU A 106 -2.91 12.91 -7.88
CA GLU A 106 -2.99 13.05 -9.34
C GLU A 106 -4.03 12.13 -9.97
N LEU A 107 -4.30 10.95 -9.41
CA LEU A 107 -5.37 10.05 -9.88
C LEU A 107 -6.74 10.72 -9.99
N VAL A 108 -6.99 11.80 -9.25
CA VAL A 108 -8.23 12.58 -9.31
C VAL A 108 -8.15 13.69 -10.37
N GLU A 109 -6.96 14.25 -10.59
CA GLU A 109 -6.72 15.42 -11.44
C GLU A 109 -6.40 15.02 -12.89
N ASP A 110 -5.49 14.07 -13.08
CA ASP A 110 -5.02 13.54 -14.35
C ASP A 110 -4.68 12.03 -14.24
N PRO A 111 -5.68 11.14 -14.42
CA PRO A 111 -5.47 9.70 -14.36
C PRO A 111 -4.46 9.15 -15.38
N GLN A 112 -4.22 9.86 -16.49
CA GLN A 112 -3.33 9.38 -17.54
C GLN A 112 -1.87 9.57 -17.16
N THR A 113 -1.55 10.74 -16.60
CA THR A 113 -0.21 11.01 -16.06
C THR A 113 0.06 10.16 -14.81
N ALA A 114 -0.92 10.02 -13.92
CA ALA A 114 -0.82 9.13 -12.75
C ALA A 114 -0.50 7.67 -13.12
N ASN A 115 -1.03 7.17 -14.25
CA ASN A 115 -0.72 5.83 -14.75
C ASN A 115 0.71 5.68 -15.28
N TYR A 116 1.32 6.75 -15.80
CA TYR A 116 2.73 6.75 -16.17
C TYR A 116 3.62 6.79 -14.91
N ASP A 117 3.27 7.66 -13.96
CA ASP A 117 4.05 7.87 -12.74
C ASP A 117 4.06 6.65 -11.83
N VAL A 118 2.96 5.91 -11.73
CA VAL A 118 2.93 4.66 -10.94
C VAL A 118 3.85 3.58 -11.52
N ALA A 119 4.14 3.60 -12.83
CA ALA A 119 4.98 2.60 -13.48
C ALA A 119 6.48 2.79 -13.20
N VAL A 120 6.88 3.94 -12.65
CA VAL A 120 8.28 4.30 -12.37
C VAL A 120 8.61 4.36 -10.87
N ILE A 121 7.68 3.94 -10.01
CA ILE A 121 7.88 3.75 -8.55
C ILE A 121 8.61 2.42 -8.30
#